data_AF-B0MLW7-F1
#
_entry.id   AF-B0MLW7-F1
#
_cell.length_a   1.000
_cell.length_b   1.000
_cell.length_c   1.000
_cell.angle_alpha   90.00
_cell.angle_beta   90.00
_cell.angle_gamma   90.00
#
_symmetry.space_group_name_H-M   'P 1'
#
loop_
_entity.id
_entity.type
_entity.pdbx_description
1 polymer ?
#
loop_
_entity_poly.entity_id
_entity_poly.type
_entity_poly.pdbx_seq_one_letter_code
_entity_poly.pdbx_strand_id
1 'polypeptide(L)' 'MIKLTKEQVVSIHSSLIKASGGTDGVRDDGLLESALESPFQMKNYPYG' A
#
# COMPACT_ATOMS: atom_id res chain seq x y z
N MET A 1 -12.88 1.88 10.71
CA MET A 1 -11.46 1.79 10.31
C MET A 1 -11.32 2.46 8.96
N ILE A 2 -10.39 3.39 8.80
CA ILE A 2 -10.17 4.05 7.50
C ILE A 2 -9.23 3.16 6.69
N LYS A 3 -9.61 2.79 5.47
CA LYS A 3 -8.80 1.99 4.54
C LYS A 3 -8.63 2.78 3.25
N LEU A 4 -7.37 3.00 2.86
CA LEU A 4 -7.03 3.64 1.61
C LEU A 4 -7.13 2.61 0.47
N THR A 5 -7.71 3.00 -0.66
CA THR A 5 -7.68 2.15 -1.86
C THR A 5 -6.31 2.21 -2.51
N LYS A 6 -6.01 1.21 -3.34
CA LYS A 6 -4.77 1.18 -4.13
C LYS A 6 -4.56 2.46 -4.91
N GLU A 7 -5.60 2.97 -5.55
CA GLU A 7 -5.57 4.19 -6.37
C GLU A 7 -5.25 5.42 -5.51
N GLN A 8 -5.80 5.50 -4.29
CA GLN A 8 -5.50 6.59 -3.37
C GLN A 8 -4.03 6.55 -2.94
N VAL A 9 -3.49 5.37 -2.65
CA VAL A 9 -2.07 5.21 -2.27
C VAL A 9 -1.14 5.55 -3.44
N VAL A 10 -1.45 5.10 -4.65
CA VAL A 10 -0.68 5.43 -5.87
C VAL A 10 -0.74 6.94 -6.15
N SER A 11 -1.90 7.57 -6.00
CA SER A 11 -2.05 9.02 -6.18
C SER A 11 -1.21 9.84 -5.20
N ILE A 12 -1.19 9.42 -3.92
CA ILE A 12 -0.33 10.03 -2.89
C ILE A 12 1.14 9.85 -3.25
N HIS A 13 1.55 8.65 -3.65
CA HIS A 13 2.92 8.37 -4.05
C HIS A 13 3.37 9.23 -5.23
N SER A 14 2.57 9.28 -6.31
CA SER A 14 2.88 10.11 -7.49
C SER A 14 2.98 11.60 -7.13
N SER A 15 2.12 12.08 -6.22
CA SER A 15 2.19 13.47 -5.72
C SER A 15 3.49 13.74 -4.95
N LEU A 16 3.96 12.79 -4.16
CA LEU A 16 5.24 12.90 -3.44
C LEU A 16 6.42 12.90 -4.41
N ILE A 17 6.43 11.98 -5.39
CA ILE A 17 7.49 11.90 -6.40
C ILE A 17 7.58 13.18 -7.24
N LYS A 18 6.45 13.82 -7.55
CA LYS A 18 6.45 15.14 -8.21
C LYS A 18 7.13 16.23 -7.39
N ALA A 19 7.05 16.17 -6.06
CA ALA A 19 7.64 17.16 -5.17
C ALA A 19 9.11 16.84 -4.80
N SER A 20 9.45 15.56 -4.62
CA SER A 20 10.79 15.12 -4.17
C SER A 20 11.72 14.71 -5.31
N GLY A 21 11.18 14.49 -6.51
CA GLY A 21 11.85 13.72 -7.55
C GLY A 21 11.85 12.21 -7.23
N GLY A 22 12.18 11.40 -8.23
CA GLY A 22 12.18 9.94 -8.13
C GLY A 22 11.54 9.27 -9.35
N THR A 23 11.45 7.93 -9.30
CA THR A 23 10.73 7.13 -10.30
C THR A 23 9.30 6.91 -9.83
N ASP A 24 8.33 7.30 -10.66
CA ASP A 24 6.91 7.03 -10.40
C ASP A 24 6.52 5.64 -10.93
N GLY A 25 5.44 5.07 -10.38
CA GLY A 25 4.88 3.78 -10.77
C GLY A 25 4.88 2.73 -9.65
N VAL A 26 4.23 1.60 -9.93
CA VAL A 26 4.12 0.47 -9.01
C VAL A 26 5.01 -0.66 -9.49
N ARG A 27 5.85 -1.18 -8.59
CA ARG A 27 6.77 -2.29 -8.92
C ARG A 27 6.04 -3.62 -9.11
N ASP A 28 5.07 -3.89 -8.25
CA ASP A 28 4.27 -5.10 -8.24
C ASP A 28 2.91 -4.81 -7.59
N ASP A 29 1.84 -4.94 -8.37
CA ASP A 29 0.47 -4.68 -7.91
C ASP A 29 -0.02 -5.71 -6.88
N GLY A 30 0.38 -6.98 -7.01
CA GLY A 30 0.00 -8.04 -6.08
C GLY A 30 0.64 -7.84 -4.70
N LEU A 31 1.89 -7.39 -4.69
CA LEU A 31 2.58 -7.03 -3.45
C LEU A 31 1.97 -5.80 -2.79
N LEU A 32 1.61 -4.78 -3.59
CA LEU A 32 0.93 -3.58 -3.08
C LEU A 32 -0.41 -3.94 -2.44
N GLU A 33 -1.23 -4.74 -3.12
CA GLU A 33 -2.53 -5.18 -2.60
C GLU A 33 -2.37 -5.98 -1.30
N SER A 34 -1.41 -6.92 -1.27
CA SER A 34 -1.11 -7.69 -0.05
C SER A 34 -0.70 -6.80 1.12
N ALA A 35 0.11 -5.76 0.86
CA ALA A 35 0.52 -4.80 1.88
C ALA A 35 -0.65 -3.93 2.39
N LEU A 36 -1.60 -3.58 1.52
CA LEU A 36 -2.81 -2.84 1.90
C LEU A 36 -3.75 -3.69 2.77
N GLU A 37 -3.83 -4.99 2.53
CA GLU A 37 -4.64 -5.90 3.34
C GLU A 37 -3.97 -6.30 4.66
N SER A 38 -2.64 -6.33 4.74
CA SER A 38 -1.91 -6.87 5.88
C SER A 38 -2.30 -6.26 7.25
N PRO A 39 -2.58 -4.94 7.40
CA PRO A 39 -3.02 -4.37 8.68
C PRO A 39 -4.42 -4.79 9.12
N PHE A 40 -5.23 -5.27 8.18
CA PHE A 40 -6.63 -5.68 8.40
C PHE A 40 -6.76 -7.20 8.51
N GLN A 41 -5.73 -7.95 8.11
CA GLN A 41 -5.64 -9.38 8.29
C GLN A 41 -5.32 -9.71 9.76
N MET A 42 -6.25 -10.38 10.43
CA MET A 42 -5.99 -10.99 11.73
C MET A 42 -5.10 -12.21 11.54
N LYS A 43 -3.81 -12.10 11.92
CA LYS A 43 -2.94 -13.27 12.04
C LYS A 43 -3.39 -14.11 13.22
N ASN A 44 -4.14 -15.18 12.94
CA ASN A 44 -4.38 -16.24 13.92
C ASN A 44 -3.08 -17.03 14.07
N TYR A 45 -2.22 -16.64 15.02
CA TYR A 45 -1.14 -17.51 15.45
C TYR A 45 -1.78 -18.67 16.25
N PRO A 46 -1.61 -19.93 15.83
CA PRO A 46 -2.26 -21.06 16.50
C PRO A 46 -1.65 -21.43 17.85
N TYR A 47 -0.71 -20.66 18.38
CA TYR A 47 -0.13 -20.86 19.71
C TYR A 47 0.06 -19.48 20.38
N GLY A 48 -0.42 -19.37 21.62
CA GLY A 48 -0.55 -18.11 22.38
C GLY A 48 0.75 -17.36 22.68
#